data_AF-A0A193QIJ7-F1
#
_entry.id   AF-A0A193QIJ7-F1
#
_cell.length_a   1.000
_cell.length_b   1.000
_cell.length_c   1.000
_cell.angle_alpha   90.00
_cell.angle_beta   90.00
_cell.angle_gamma   90.00
#
_symmetry.space_group_name_H-M   'P 1'
#
loop_
_entity.id
_entity.type
_entity.pdbx_description
1 polymer ?
#
loop_
_entity_poly.entity_id
_entity_poly.type
_entity_poly.pdbx_seq_one_letter_code
_entity_poly.pdbx_strand_id
1 'polypeptide(L)'
;MTKTPSCCRAGRVIDFLGFRRRSAILNFGEGQLKLYYYKSALGNFGDDLNGWLWETLLPGFFDEDDSVRFSGIGTIINTDMPSAKKWIVFGSGIGYGYPPAGFGDADWKIICVRGPLSARVLGLNESQFITDGAAFLNTLAEFKPLAEHERAGTIFILHHNALKQGDWEKSCQQAGITMVSPRGEARAVIQKIRHAKLVLADAMHAAIIADAMRVPWVPMVTSSQINTFNGLTVRKPFVLPTFPP
;
A
#
# COMPACT_ATOMS: atom_id res chain seq x y z
N MET A 1 43.35 11.99 4.04
CA MET A 1 43.34 10.53 3.80
C MET A 1 42.54 9.86 4.90
N THR A 2 41.38 9.34 4.49
CA THR A 2 40.62 8.19 5.01
C THR A 2 40.25 8.14 6.51
N LYS A 3 39.12 8.76 6.87
CA LYS A 3 38.21 8.22 7.90
C LYS A 3 37.26 7.22 7.26
N THR A 4 37.37 5.96 7.66
CA THR A 4 36.35 4.91 7.47
C THR A 4 35.09 5.28 8.27
N PRO A 5 33.88 5.25 7.69
CA PRO A 5 32.66 5.29 8.49
C PRO A 5 32.30 3.88 8.97
N SER A 6 32.12 3.75 10.28
CA SER A 6 31.65 2.54 10.94
C SER A 6 30.23 2.20 10.49
N CYS A 7 30.11 1.03 9.86
CA CYS A 7 28.87 0.31 9.70
C CYS A 7 28.37 -0.15 11.08
N CYS A 8 27.21 0.35 11.52
CA CYS A 8 26.43 -0.27 12.60
C CYS A 8 24.93 -0.25 12.27
N ARG A 9 24.46 -1.48 12.05
CA ARG A 9 23.09 -2.01 11.99
C ARG A 9 22.16 -1.46 13.07
N ALA A 10 20.87 -1.32 12.72
CA ALA A 10 19.76 -1.92 13.49
C ALA A 10 18.48 -1.91 12.64
N GLY A 11 18.32 -2.92 11.79
CA GLY A 11 17.02 -3.26 11.23
C GLY A 11 16.14 -3.80 12.35
N ARG A 12 15.12 -3.04 12.75
CA ARG A 12 14.03 -3.56 13.58
C ARG A 12 13.16 -4.44 12.70
N VAL A 13 13.47 -5.73 12.67
CA VAL A 13 12.52 -6.76 12.26
C VAL A 13 11.44 -6.78 13.34
N ILE A 14 10.22 -6.36 12.98
CA ILE A 14 9.06 -6.57 13.84
C ILE A 14 8.78 -8.07 13.79
N ASP A 15 9.18 -8.77 14.84
CA ASP A 15 8.85 -10.18 15.03
C ASP A 15 7.35 -10.32 15.32
N PHE A 16 6.58 -10.61 14.26
CA PHE A 16 5.13 -10.79 14.34
C PHE A 16 4.72 -12.04 15.15
N LEU A 17 5.60 -13.05 15.27
CA LEU A 17 5.36 -14.21 16.14
C LEU A 17 5.67 -13.91 17.61
N GLY A 18 6.69 -13.09 17.87
CA GLY A 18 6.96 -12.50 19.19
C GLY A 18 5.85 -11.54 19.66
N PHE A 19 5.06 -11.01 18.73
CA PHE A 19 3.91 -10.13 19.00
C PHE A 19 2.81 -10.79 19.85
N ARG A 20 2.69 -12.13 19.78
CA ARG A 20 1.77 -12.92 20.62
C ARG A 20 2.26 -13.16 22.05
N ARG A 21 3.55 -12.97 22.36
CA ARG A 21 4.13 -13.32 23.68
C ARG A 21 4.67 -12.13 24.49
N ARG A 22 4.66 -10.91 23.94
CA ARG A 22 4.97 -9.68 24.68
C ARG A 22 3.97 -8.58 24.35
N SER A 23 2.68 -8.86 24.51
CA SER A 23 1.60 -7.90 24.22
C SER A 23 1.41 -6.92 25.39
N ALA A 24 2.30 -5.93 25.50
CA ALA A 24 1.98 -4.65 26.14
C ALA A 24 1.65 -3.55 25.10
N ILE A 25 1.91 -3.82 23.81
CA ILE A 25 1.80 -2.84 22.71
C ILE A 25 0.42 -2.88 22.02
N LEU A 26 -0.31 -4.00 22.10
CA LEU A 26 -1.70 -4.14 21.62
C LEU A 26 -2.61 -4.78 22.69
N ASN A 27 -2.62 -4.25 23.91
CA ASN A 27 -3.81 -4.37 24.75
C ASN A 27 -4.87 -3.40 24.19
N PHE A 28 -5.47 -3.77 23.07
CA PHE A 28 -6.81 -3.30 22.76
C PHE A 28 -7.70 -4.14 23.67
N GLY A 29 -8.42 -3.51 24.61
CA GLY A 29 -9.28 -4.24 25.53
C GLY A 29 -10.18 -5.23 24.79
N GLU A 30 -10.60 -6.30 25.46
CA GLU A 30 -11.56 -7.24 24.88
C GLU A 30 -12.79 -6.48 24.34
N GLY A 31 -13.01 -6.59 23.04
CA GLY A 31 -14.15 -6.02 22.33
C GLY A 31 -13.86 -4.71 21.57
N GLN A 32 -14.49 -4.65 20.40
CA GLN A 32 -14.93 -3.49 19.63
C GLN A 32 -13.92 -2.92 18.64
N LEU A 33 -13.90 -3.42 17.39
CA LEU A 33 -13.11 -2.86 16.28
C LEU A 33 -13.67 -3.21 14.90
N LYS A 34 -13.96 -2.18 14.09
CA LYS A 34 -14.35 -2.32 12.68
C LYS A 34 -13.27 -1.86 11.71
N LEU A 35 -13.00 -2.68 10.71
CA LEU A 35 -12.10 -2.34 9.61
C LEU A 35 -12.74 -1.31 8.67
N TYR A 36 -12.03 -0.22 8.41
CA TYR A 36 -12.39 0.81 7.44
C TYR A 36 -11.42 0.80 6.26
N TYR A 37 -11.97 0.71 5.06
CA TYR A 37 -11.23 0.71 3.80
C TYR A 37 -12.12 1.09 2.62
N TYR A 38 -11.50 1.47 1.51
CA TYR A 38 -12.18 1.81 0.28
C TYR A 38 -12.66 0.55 -0.46
N LYS A 39 -13.92 0.55 -0.92
CA LYS A 39 -14.49 -0.50 -1.76
C LYS A 39 -14.89 0.08 -3.11
N SER A 40 -14.28 -0.41 -4.19
CA SER A 40 -14.68 -0.02 -5.54
C SER A 40 -15.71 -1.00 -6.09
N ALA A 41 -16.81 -0.51 -6.66
CA ALA A 41 -17.78 -1.34 -7.38
C ALA A 41 -17.17 -2.03 -8.62
N LEU A 42 -16.09 -1.46 -9.17
CA LEU A 42 -15.40 -1.99 -10.34
C LEU A 42 -14.15 -2.81 -9.98
N GLY A 43 -13.85 -2.99 -8.69
CA GLY A 43 -12.64 -3.65 -8.21
C GLY A 43 -11.41 -2.73 -8.14
N ASN A 44 -10.55 -2.97 -7.16
CA ASN A 44 -9.25 -2.34 -7.00
C ASN A 44 -8.36 -3.29 -6.20
N PHE A 45 -7.55 -4.08 -6.90
CA PHE A 45 -6.79 -5.19 -6.34
C PHE A 45 -5.98 -4.85 -5.09
N GLY A 46 -5.52 -3.61 -4.96
CA GLY A 46 -4.72 -3.16 -3.84
C GLY A 46 -5.56 -2.74 -2.62
N ASP A 47 -6.70 -2.09 -2.81
CA ASP A 47 -7.62 -1.80 -1.70
C ASP A 47 -8.40 -3.05 -1.27
N ASP A 48 -8.69 -3.95 -2.22
CA ASP A 48 -9.38 -5.23 -2.00
C ASP A 48 -8.57 -6.18 -1.09
N LEU A 49 -7.27 -5.92 -0.89
CA LEU A 49 -6.44 -6.60 0.12
C LEU A 49 -7.08 -6.59 1.51
N ASN A 50 -7.71 -5.47 1.88
CA ASN A 50 -8.35 -5.31 3.17
C ASN A 50 -9.44 -6.37 3.43
N GLY A 51 -10.06 -6.91 2.36
CA GLY A 51 -11.11 -7.92 2.48
C GLY A 51 -10.64 -9.28 2.97
N TRP A 52 -9.33 -9.54 3.02
CA TRP A 52 -8.81 -10.86 3.43
C TRP A 52 -7.46 -10.83 4.15
N LEU A 53 -6.60 -9.84 3.89
CA LEU A 53 -5.23 -9.82 4.44
C LEU A 53 -5.24 -9.66 5.95
N TRP A 54 -6.05 -8.74 6.48
CA TRP A 54 -6.10 -8.50 7.91
C TRP A 54 -6.65 -9.69 8.69
N GLU A 55 -7.69 -10.36 8.21
CA GLU A 55 -8.20 -11.58 8.82
C GLU A 55 -7.17 -12.72 8.76
N THR A 56 -6.37 -12.79 7.69
CA THR A 56 -5.29 -13.78 7.58
C THR A 56 -4.19 -13.52 8.63
N LEU A 57 -3.84 -12.26 8.87
CA LEU A 57 -2.77 -11.86 9.79
C LEU A 57 -3.22 -11.85 11.25
N LEU A 58 -4.48 -11.47 11.49
CA LEU A 58 -5.08 -11.26 12.80
C LEU A 58 -6.47 -11.94 12.83
N PRO A 59 -6.55 -13.28 12.81
CA PRO A 59 -7.83 -13.98 12.78
C PRO A 59 -8.70 -13.63 13.99
N GLY A 60 -9.97 -13.28 13.74
CA GLY A 60 -10.94 -12.92 14.77
C GLY A 60 -10.66 -11.61 15.51
N PHE A 61 -9.81 -10.74 14.96
CA PHE A 61 -9.45 -9.47 15.59
C PHE A 61 -10.49 -8.36 15.41
N PHE A 62 -11.30 -8.42 14.35
CA PHE A 62 -12.37 -7.46 14.06
C PHE A 62 -13.72 -8.06 14.39
N ASP A 63 -14.56 -7.33 15.11
CA ASP A 63 -15.88 -7.78 15.58
C ASP A 63 -17.04 -6.89 15.09
N GLU A 64 -16.76 -6.05 14.10
CA GLU A 64 -17.72 -5.19 13.40
C GLU A 64 -18.35 -4.04 14.20
N ASP A 65 -17.92 -3.80 15.44
CA ASP A 65 -18.31 -2.62 16.23
C ASP A 65 -17.69 -1.34 15.63
N ASP A 66 -18.53 -0.37 15.26
CA ASP A 66 -18.10 0.83 14.57
C ASP A 66 -17.73 2.02 15.48
N SER A 67 -17.79 1.83 16.79
CA SER A 67 -17.36 2.83 17.78
C SER A 67 -15.84 3.00 17.82
N VAL A 68 -15.09 1.93 17.52
CA VAL A 68 -13.64 1.98 17.29
C VAL A 68 -13.37 1.51 15.86
N ARG A 69 -12.57 2.26 15.12
CA ARG A 69 -12.26 1.93 13.72
C ARG A 69 -10.79 1.75 13.48
N PHE A 70 -10.47 0.77 12.64
CA PHE A 70 -9.12 0.54 12.13
C PHE A 70 -9.03 1.06 10.69
N SER A 71 -8.14 2.03 10.45
CA SER A 71 -7.82 2.52 9.11
C SER A 71 -6.89 1.52 8.43
N GLY A 72 -7.45 0.75 7.49
CA GLY A 72 -6.75 -0.28 6.72
C GLY A 72 -5.87 0.26 5.59
N ILE A 73 -5.49 -0.62 4.67
CA ILE A 73 -4.63 -0.31 3.53
C ILE A 73 -5.30 0.70 2.59
N GLY A 74 -4.52 1.64 2.07
CA GLY A 74 -4.94 2.53 0.99
C GLY A 74 -4.75 4.02 1.28
N THR A 75 -5.19 4.83 0.32
CA THR A 75 -5.21 6.30 0.42
C THR A 75 -6.55 6.77 1.00
N ILE A 76 -6.82 6.38 2.24
CA ILE A 76 -8.14 6.49 2.86
C ILE A 76 -8.20 7.48 4.02
N ILE A 77 -7.09 8.13 4.38
CA ILE A 77 -7.11 9.21 5.37
C ILE A 77 -7.58 10.47 4.67
N ASN A 78 -8.84 10.84 4.90
CA ASN A 78 -9.46 12.05 4.38
C ASN A 78 -10.73 12.44 5.17
N THR A 79 -11.42 13.49 4.75
CA THR A 79 -12.67 13.98 5.34
C THR A 79 -13.87 13.04 5.20
N ASP A 80 -13.81 12.02 4.36
CA ASP A 80 -14.89 11.04 4.18
C ASP A 80 -14.85 9.92 5.24
N MET A 81 -13.83 9.92 6.10
CA MET A 81 -13.77 9.00 7.23
C MET A 81 -14.96 9.27 8.17
N PRO A 82 -15.75 8.24 8.52
CA PRO A 82 -16.90 8.41 9.40
C PRO A 82 -16.47 8.78 10.83
N SER A 83 -17.38 9.38 11.58
CA SER A 83 -17.18 9.59 13.01
C SER A 83 -17.05 8.24 13.73
N ALA A 84 -16.15 8.18 14.70
CA ALA A 84 -15.94 7.06 15.60
C ALA A 84 -15.45 7.61 16.94
N LYS A 85 -15.70 6.88 18.04
CA LYS A 85 -15.16 7.24 19.36
C LYS A 85 -13.63 7.12 19.39
N LYS A 86 -13.08 6.21 18.58
CA LYS A 86 -11.64 6.01 18.49
C LYS A 86 -11.22 5.52 17.11
N TRP A 87 -10.07 6.00 16.67
CA TRP A 87 -9.40 5.55 15.45
C TRP A 87 -8.06 4.90 15.76
N ILE A 88 -7.75 3.83 15.04
CA ILE A 88 -6.42 3.22 14.98
C ILE A 88 -5.94 3.35 13.54
N VAL A 89 -4.77 3.96 13.35
CA VAL A 89 -4.16 4.13 12.02
C VAL A 89 -2.91 3.26 11.92
N PHE A 90 -2.89 2.38 10.93
CA PHE A 90 -1.78 1.46 10.70
C PHE A 90 -1.51 1.24 9.21
N GLY A 91 -0.50 1.94 8.69
CA GLY A 91 -0.02 1.76 7.32
C GLY A 91 -0.93 2.35 6.24
N SER A 92 -1.94 3.12 6.60
CA SER A 92 -2.77 3.88 5.67
C SER A 92 -2.14 5.25 5.37
N GLY A 93 -2.59 5.93 4.32
CA GLY A 93 -2.06 7.24 3.97
C GLY A 93 -3.11 8.24 3.49
N ILE A 94 -2.67 9.49 3.42
CA ILE A 94 -3.39 10.61 2.81
C ILE A 94 -2.80 10.93 1.44
N GLY A 95 -3.69 11.30 0.52
CA GLY A 95 -3.34 11.70 -0.85
C GLY A 95 -4.52 12.27 -1.63
N TYR A 96 -5.74 12.29 -1.07
CA TYR A 96 -6.89 12.97 -1.65
C TYR A 96 -7.58 13.77 -0.55
N GLY A 97 -7.97 15.01 -0.86
CA GLY A 97 -8.64 15.88 0.11
C GLY A 97 -7.75 16.31 1.28
N TYR A 98 -8.41 16.59 2.41
CA TYR A 98 -7.79 17.07 3.64
C TYR A 98 -7.92 16.02 4.75
N PRO A 99 -7.06 16.06 5.80
CA PRO A 99 -7.25 15.24 6.98
C PRO A 99 -8.65 15.46 7.60
N PRO A 100 -9.26 14.45 8.23
CA PRO A 100 -10.51 14.66 8.96
C PRO A 100 -10.31 15.65 10.11
N ALA A 101 -11.39 16.33 10.52
CA ALA A 101 -11.35 17.24 11.65
C ALA A 101 -10.89 16.50 12.93
N GLY A 102 -10.00 17.12 13.70
CA GLY A 102 -9.44 16.53 14.92
C GLY A 102 -8.49 15.34 14.69
N PHE A 103 -8.00 15.13 13.47
CA PHE A 103 -7.00 14.09 13.20
C PHE A 103 -5.77 14.27 14.11
N GLY A 104 -5.45 13.25 14.91
CA GLY A 104 -4.32 13.27 15.84
C GLY A 104 -4.67 13.67 17.27
N ASP A 105 -5.94 14.01 17.56
CA ASP A 105 -6.43 14.25 18.92
C ASP A 105 -6.41 12.96 19.78
N ALA A 106 -6.84 13.05 21.04
CA ALA A 106 -6.80 11.94 22.01
C ALA A 106 -7.53 10.66 21.54
N ASP A 107 -8.51 10.80 20.66
CA ASP A 107 -9.28 9.70 20.08
C ASP A 107 -8.56 9.00 18.91
N TRP A 108 -7.36 9.44 18.54
CA TRP A 108 -6.54 8.85 17.47
C TRP A 108 -5.32 8.13 18.02
N LYS A 109 -5.25 6.82 17.78
CA LYS A 109 -4.04 6.01 17.97
C LYS A 109 -3.34 5.82 16.64
N ILE A 110 -2.37 6.69 16.34
CA ILE A 110 -1.57 6.63 15.11
C ILE A 110 -0.33 5.77 15.38
N ILE A 111 -0.37 4.51 14.95
CA ILE A 111 0.77 3.59 15.06
C ILE A 111 1.81 3.97 14.02
N CYS A 112 1.40 4.01 12.75
CA CYS A 112 2.19 4.55 11.67
C CYS A 112 1.30 4.88 10.47
N VAL A 113 1.70 5.89 9.71
CA VAL A 113 1.17 6.12 8.36
C VAL A 113 2.10 5.50 7.31
N ARG A 114 1.61 5.36 6.09
CA ARG A 114 2.27 4.59 5.03
C ARG A 114 3.67 5.09 4.63
N GLY A 115 3.99 6.35 4.87
CA GLY A 115 5.24 6.93 4.40
C GLY A 115 5.43 8.41 4.76
N PRO A 116 6.63 8.93 4.46
CA PRO A 116 7.06 10.27 4.89
C PRO A 116 6.20 11.39 4.34
N LEU A 117 5.67 11.22 3.14
CA LEU A 117 4.80 12.21 2.50
C LEU A 117 3.46 12.32 3.25
N SER A 118 2.83 11.20 3.59
CA SER A 118 1.62 11.21 4.43
C SER A 118 1.89 11.80 5.81
N ALA A 119 3.02 11.45 6.46
CA ALA A 119 3.38 12.02 7.75
C ALA A 119 3.53 13.54 7.69
N ARG A 120 4.19 14.05 6.64
CA ARG A 120 4.35 15.50 6.43
C ARG A 120 3.01 16.22 6.29
N VAL A 121 2.10 15.70 5.47
CA VAL A 121 0.77 16.32 5.26
C VAL A 121 -0.06 16.30 6.54
N LEU A 122 0.09 15.24 7.35
CA LEU A 122 -0.63 15.07 8.61
C LEU A 122 0.05 15.75 9.81
N GLY A 123 1.17 16.46 9.61
CA GLY A 123 1.92 17.12 10.69
C GLY A 123 2.52 16.14 11.70
N LEU A 124 2.80 14.89 11.29
CA LEU A 124 3.32 13.84 12.16
C LEU A 124 4.85 13.83 12.22
N ASN A 125 5.39 13.28 13.31
CA ASN A 125 6.83 13.12 13.49
C ASN A 125 7.42 12.04 12.56
N GLU A 126 8.73 12.09 12.32
CA GLU A 126 9.41 11.12 11.45
C GLU A 126 9.35 9.68 11.97
N SER A 127 9.13 9.49 13.28
CA SER A 127 8.94 8.17 13.88
C SER A 127 7.55 7.56 13.62
N GLN A 128 6.61 8.33 13.07
CA GLN A 128 5.21 7.92 12.88
C GLN A 128 4.89 7.53 11.44
N PHE A 129 5.90 7.27 10.60
CA PHE A 129 5.73 6.56 9.34
C PHE A 129 6.64 5.33 9.28
N ILE A 130 6.15 4.26 8.66
CA ILE A 130 6.93 3.03 8.46
C ILE A 130 6.81 2.58 7.00
N THR A 131 5.66 2.05 6.62
CA THR A 131 5.37 1.55 5.27
C THR A 131 3.87 1.36 5.11
N ASP A 132 3.43 1.15 3.88
CA ASP A 132 2.04 0.81 3.58
C ASP A 132 1.69 -0.60 4.09
N GLY A 133 0.46 -0.78 4.60
CA GLY A 133 0.02 -2.07 5.15
C GLY A 133 0.08 -3.22 4.13
N ALA A 134 0.02 -2.96 2.82
CA ALA A 134 0.17 -3.99 1.79
C ALA A 134 1.56 -4.66 1.82
N ALA A 135 2.58 -4.04 2.42
CA ALA A 135 3.89 -4.65 2.58
C ALA A 135 3.86 -5.94 3.43
N PHE A 136 2.83 -6.11 4.28
CA PHE A 136 2.65 -7.33 5.07
C PHE A 136 2.32 -8.57 4.24
N LEU A 137 2.00 -8.44 2.96
CA LEU A 137 1.86 -9.59 2.06
C LEU A 137 3.09 -10.52 2.11
N ASN A 138 4.30 -9.96 2.18
CA ASN A 138 5.54 -10.74 2.28
C ASN A 138 5.69 -11.48 3.63
N THR A 139 4.75 -11.38 4.57
CA THR A 139 4.74 -12.26 5.75
C THR A 139 4.12 -13.62 5.46
N LEU A 140 3.24 -13.70 4.44
CA LEU A 140 2.55 -14.91 4.04
C LEU A 140 3.42 -15.78 3.12
N ALA A 141 3.31 -17.11 3.27
CA ALA A 141 4.15 -18.07 2.57
C ALA A 141 3.96 -18.00 1.04
N GLU A 142 2.72 -17.85 0.57
CA GLU A 142 2.37 -17.80 -0.84
C GLU A 142 2.83 -16.52 -1.57
N PHE A 143 3.31 -15.53 -0.82
CA PHE A 143 3.69 -14.21 -1.30
C PHE A 143 5.16 -13.85 -1.01
N LYS A 144 5.96 -14.83 -0.57
CA LYS A 144 7.41 -14.67 -0.46
C LYS A 144 8.07 -14.40 -1.81
N PRO A 145 9.13 -13.57 -1.89
CA PRO A 145 9.90 -13.35 -3.12
C PRO A 145 10.28 -14.65 -3.80
N LEU A 146 10.09 -14.70 -5.11
CA LEU A 146 10.58 -15.80 -5.95
C LEU A 146 12.04 -15.59 -6.35
N ALA A 147 12.73 -16.66 -6.73
CA ALA A 147 14.03 -16.53 -7.39
C ALA A 147 13.86 -15.90 -8.79
N GLU A 148 14.92 -15.27 -9.30
CA GLU A 148 14.87 -14.55 -10.58
C GLU A 148 14.52 -15.46 -11.77
N HIS A 149 14.97 -16.72 -11.76
CA HIS A 149 14.71 -17.68 -12.83
C HIS A 149 13.24 -18.15 -12.90
N GLU A 150 12.47 -17.95 -11.82
CA GLU A 150 11.04 -18.27 -11.76
C GLU A 150 10.16 -17.11 -12.28
N ARG A 151 10.78 -15.99 -12.65
CA ARG A 151 10.11 -14.77 -13.10
C ARG A 151 10.23 -14.62 -14.60
N ALA A 152 9.17 -14.14 -15.24
CA ALA A 152 9.13 -13.93 -16.68
C ALA A 152 8.35 -12.67 -17.07
N GLY A 153 8.73 -12.08 -18.20
CA GLY A 153 7.99 -10.98 -18.83
C GLY A 153 8.01 -9.66 -18.08
N THR A 154 7.51 -8.63 -18.77
CA THR A 154 7.25 -7.30 -18.22
C THR A 154 5.74 -7.11 -18.16
N ILE A 155 5.23 -6.65 -17.01
CA ILE A 155 3.82 -6.33 -16.86
C ILE A 155 3.62 -4.83 -16.67
N PHE A 156 2.49 -4.31 -17.13
CA PHE A 156 2.07 -2.94 -16.87
C PHE A 156 0.75 -2.91 -16.11
N ILE A 157 0.74 -2.26 -14.95
CA ILE A 157 -0.46 -2.09 -14.11
C ILE A 157 -0.82 -0.62 -14.03
N LEU A 158 -1.89 -0.28 -14.73
CA LEU A 158 -2.48 1.06 -14.79
C LEU A 158 -3.16 1.44 -13.47
N HIS A 159 -3.23 2.73 -13.17
CA HIS A 159 -4.18 3.24 -12.20
C HIS A 159 -5.61 3.04 -12.72
N HIS A 160 -6.57 2.73 -11.83
CA HIS A 160 -7.93 2.36 -12.23
C HIS A 160 -8.67 3.46 -13.02
N ASN A 161 -8.32 4.73 -12.81
CA ASN A 161 -8.86 5.88 -13.57
C ASN A 161 -8.19 6.08 -14.94
N ALA A 162 -6.97 5.58 -15.13
CA ALA A 162 -6.25 5.70 -16.40
C ALA A 162 -6.73 4.70 -17.46
N LEU A 163 -7.43 3.64 -17.04
CA LEU A 163 -7.97 2.62 -17.95
C LEU A 163 -8.86 3.17 -19.08
N LYS A 164 -9.50 4.33 -18.86
CA LYS A 164 -10.36 4.97 -19.88
C LYS A 164 -9.60 5.86 -20.86
N GLN A 165 -8.30 6.06 -20.65
CA GLN A 165 -7.49 7.08 -21.31
C GLN A 165 -6.55 6.41 -22.33
N GLY A 166 -7.08 5.99 -23.47
CA GLY A 166 -6.30 5.43 -24.58
C GLY A 166 -6.38 3.90 -24.72
N ASP A 167 -5.81 3.41 -25.83
CA ASP A 167 -5.77 1.98 -26.17
C ASP A 167 -4.51 1.32 -25.58
N TRP A 168 -4.54 1.16 -24.26
CA TRP A 168 -3.41 0.61 -23.49
C TRP A 168 -3.12 -0.84 -23.86
N GLU A 169 -4.13 -1.63 -24.18
CA GLU A 169 -3.97 -3.04 -24.54
C GLU A 169 -3.14 -3.15 -25.82
N LYS A 170 -3.51 -2.40 -26.87
CA LYS A 170 -2.76 -2.38 -28.13
C LYS A 170 -1.34 -1.85 -27.95
N SER A 171 -1.18 -0.77 -27.17
CA SER A 171 0.13 -0.16 -26.91
C SER A 171 1.07 -1.13 -26.18
N CYS A 172 0.56 -1.84 -25.17
CA CYS A 172 1.31 -2.87 -24.45
C CYS A 172 1.66 -4.04 -25.35
N GLN A 173 0.72 -4.51 -26.17
CA GLN A 173 0.94 -5.61 -27.11
C GLN A 173 2.07 -5.27 -28.11
N GLN A 174 2.06 -4.06 -28.68
CA GLN A 174 3.12 -3.59 -29.58
C GLN A 174 4.49 -3.52 -28.91
N ALA A 175 4.53 -3.26 -27.60
CA ALA A 175 5.75 -3.20 -26.81
C ALA A 175 6.19 -4.57 -26.23
N GLY A 176 5.43 -5.65 -26.47
CA GLY A 176 5.70 -6.96 -25.87
C GLY A 176 5.49 -6.98 -24.35
N ILE A 177 4.65 -6.09 -23.82
CA ILE A 177 4.33 -5.94 -22.40
C ILE A 177 2.94 -6.52 -22.13
N THR A 178 2.79 -7.25 -21.03
CA THR A 178 1.48 -7.76 -20.61
C THR A 178 0.76 -6.70 -19.78
N MET A 179 -0.37 -6.20 -20.28
CA MET A 179 -1.24 -5.34 -19.47
C MET A 179 -1.97 -6.17 -18.42
N VAL A 180 -1.94 -5.71 -17.17
CA VAL A 180 -2.68 -6.32 -16.06
C VAL A 180 -3.63 -5.28 -15.49
N SER A 181 -4.92 -5.59 -15.54
CA SER A 181 -5.95 -4.68 -15.05
C SER A 181 -5.91 -4.57 -13.52
N PRO A 182 -5.94 -3.35 -12.95
CA PRO A 182 -6.05 -3.15 -11.50
C PRO A 182 -7.43 -3.56 -10.94
N ARG A 183 -8.39 -3.88 -11.81
CA ARG A 183 -9.74 -4.36 -11.44
C ARG A 183 -9.82 -5.88 -11.32
N GLY A 184 -8.72 -6.58 -11.60
CA GLY A 184 -8.66 -8.04 -11.44
C GLY A 184 -8.76 -8.46 -9.98
N GLU A 185 -9.06 -9.74 -9.78
CA GLU A 185 -9.06 -10.34 -8.43
C GLU A 185 -7.68 -10.16 -7.76
N ALA A 186 -7.70 -9.74 -6.50
CA ALA A 186 -6.52 -9.29 -5.76
C ALA A 186 -5.39 -10.31 -5.75
N ARG A 187 -5.66 -11.56 -5.35
CA ARG A 187 -4.65 -12.62 -5.26
C ARG A 187 -4.05 -12.94 -6.63
N ALA A 188 -4.86 -13.00 -7.67
CA ALA A 188 -4.42 -13.24 -9.04
C ALA A 188 -3.50 -12.11 -9.55
N VAL A 189 -3.85 -10.84 -9.32
CA VAL A 189 -3.00 -9.70 -9.72
C VAL A 189 -1.67 -9.71 -8.95
N ILE A 190 -1.71 -9.99 -7.64
CA ILE A 190 -0.51 -10.09 -6.80
C ILE A 190 0.41 -11.20 -7.29
N GLN A 191 -0.12 -12.38 -7.64
CA GLN A 191 0.70 -13.46 -8.19
C GLN A 191 1.31 -13.07 -9.56
N LYS A 192 0.58 -12.35 -10.41
CA LYS A 192 1.15 -11.80 -11.66
C LYS A 192 2.31 -10.85 -11.38
N ILE A 193 2.19 -9.96 -10.38
CA ILE A 193 3.28 -9.10 -9.92
C ILE A 193 4.48 -9.93 -9.47
N ARG A 194 4.24 -10.91 -8.59
CA ARG A 194 5.27 -11.77 -7.99
C ARG A 194 6.10 -12.52 -9.04
N HIS A 195 5.46 -12.99 -10.11
CA HIS A 195 6.07 -13.75 -11.19
C HIS A 195 6.62 -12.89 -12.34
N ALA A 196 6.47 -11.56 -12.31
CA ALA A 196 7.01 -10.69 -13.34
C ALA A 196 8.53 -10.49 -13.18
N LYS A 197 9.28 -10.33 -14.28
CA LYS A 197 10.67 -9.85 -14.22
C LYS A 197 10.74 -8.34 -13.97
N LEU A 198 9.76 -7.60 -14.48
CA LEU A 198 9.66 -6.15 -14.36
C LEU A 198 8.20 -5.71 -14.26
N VAL A 199 7.91 -4.80 -13.34
CA VAL A 199 6.60 -4.16 -13.20
C VAL A 199 6.71 -2.69 -13.60
N LEU A 200 5.98 -2.30 -14.63
CA LEU A 200 5.68 -0.89 -14.90
C LEU A 200 4.47 -0.54 -14.03
N ALA A 201 4.64 0.39 -13.08
CA ALA A 201 3.68 0.66 -12.03
C ALA A 201 3.13 2.08 -12.13
N ASP A 202 1.90 2.20 -12.62
CA ASP A 202 1.10 3.42 -12.55
C ASP A 202 0.17 3.41 -11.33
N ALA A 203 -0.31 2.21 -10.94
CA ALA A 203 -0.98 2.00 -9.67
C ALA A 203 0.01 1.97 -8.50
N MET A 204 -0.24 2.76 -7.44
CA MET A 204 0.60 2.80 -6.24
C MET A 204 0.77 1.40 -5.59
N HIS A 205 -0.32 0.63 -5.46
CA HIS A 205 -0.25 -0.70 -4.88
C HIS A 205 0.60 -1.67 -5.74
N ALA A 206 0.69 -1.48 -7.06
CA ALA A 206 1.59 -2.29 -7.88
C ALA A 206 3.06 -2.07 -7.48
N ALA A 207 3.46 -0.81 -7.22
CA ALA A 207 4.80 -0.48 -6.76
C ALA A 207 5.08 -1.03 -5.35
N ILE A 208 4.15 -0.86 -4.40
CA ILE A 208 4.30 -1.35 -3.03
C ILE A 208 4.43 -2.89 -3.00
N ILE A 209 3.57 -3.59 -3.73
CA ILE A 209 3.57 -5.06 -3.77
C ILE A 209 4.83 -5.58 -4.48
N ALA A 210 5.24 -4.94 -5.58
CA ALA A 210 6.48 -5.29 -6.27
C ALA A 210 7.70 -5.11 -5.34
N ASP A 211 7.78 -3.99 -4.60
CA ASP A 211 8.86 -3.75 -3.63
C ASP A 211 8.87 -4.80 -2.51
N ALA A 212 7.69 -5.09 -1.93
CA ALA A 212 7.54 -6.11 -0.90
C ALA A 212 8.01 -7.50 -1.37
N MET A 213 7.79 -7.83 -2.63
CA MET A 213 8.18 -9.11 -3.26
C MET A 213 9.57 -9.08 -3.91
N ARG A 214 10.30 -7.96 -3.80
CA ARG A 214 11.61 -7.73 -4.43
C ARG A 214 11.58 -7.91 -5.95
N VAL A 215 10.47 -7.54 -6.58
CA VAL A 215 10.32 -7.50 -8.05
C VAL A 215 10.78 -6.12 -8.53
N PRO A 216 11.73 -6.05 -9.49
CA PRO A 216 12.11 -4.78 -10.11
C PRO A 216 10.87 -4.06 -10.65
N TRP A 217 10.78 -2.75 -10.40
CA TRP A 217 9.65 -1.96 -10.88
C TRP A 217 10.08 -0.55 -11.29
N VAL A 218 9.36 0.00 -12.26
CA VAL A 218 9.54 1.37 -12.76
C VAL A 218 8.23 2.14 -12.58
N PRO A 219 8.25 3.29 -11.88
CA PRO A 219 7.09 4.16 -11.76
C PRO A 219 6.71 4.75 -13.12
N MET A 220 5.42 4.68 -13.45
CA MET A 220 4.80 5.28 -14.63
C MET A 220 3.79 6.35 -14.21
N VAL A 221 3.59 7.35 -15.07
CA VAL A 221 2.54 8.35 -14.90
C VAL A 221 1.80 8.49 -16.23
N THR A 222 0.56 7.98 -16.29
CA THR A 222 -0.24 7.95 -17.52
C THR A 222 -1.32 9.02 -17.62
N SER A 223 -1.56 9.78 -16.56
CA SER A 223 -2.59 10.83 -16.50
C SER A 223 -2.29 11.85 -15.41
N SER A 224 -2.84 13.06 -15.55
CA SER A 224 -2.78 14.12 -14.53
C SER A 224 -3.60 13.79 -13.27
N GLN A 225 -4.51 12.80 -13.35
CA GLN A 225 -5.32 12.34 -12.22
C GLN A 225 -4.56 11.39 -11.29
N ILE A 226 -3.38 10.93 -11.69
CA ILE A 226 -2.49 10.19 -10.80
C ILE A 226 -1.87 11.20 -9.86
N ASN A 227 -2.17 11.05 -8.57
CA ASN A 227 -1.46 11.81 -7.59
C ASN A 227 -0.01 11.35 -7.56
N THR A 228 0.88 12.11 -8.21
CA THR A 228 2.33 11.87 -8.25
C THR A 228 2.93 11.76 -6.85
N PHE A 229 2.27 12.33 -5.83
CA PHE A 229 2.58 12.17 -4.41
C PHE A 229 2.56 10.70 -3.94
N ASN A 230 1.65 9.88 -4.48
CA ASN A 230 1.48 8.49 -4.07
C ASN A 230 2.64 7.61 -4.58
N GLY A 231 3.04 7.78 -5.86
CA GLY A 231 4.18 7.06 -6.44
C GLY A 231 5.54 7.50 -5.85
N LEU A 232 5.67 8.80 -5.54
CA LEU A 232 6.87 9.39 -4.91
C LEU A 232 7.19 8.82 -3.53
N THR A 233 6.22 8.19 -2.86
CA THR A 233 6.42 7.56 -1.55
C THR A 233 7.38 6.36 -1.63
N VAL A 234 7.48 5.72 -2.81
CA VAL A 234 8.34 4.54 -3.02
C VAL A 234 9.60 4.90 -3.83
N ARG A 235 9.50 5.75 -4.88
CA ARG A 235 10.65 6.30 -5.64
C ARG A 235 10.24 7.46 -6.58
N LYS A 236 11.20 8.25 -7.10
CA LYS A 236 10.92 9.31 -8.11
C LYS A 236 10.39 8.70 -9.44
N PRO A 237 9.27 9.20 -10.00
CA PRO A 237 8.68 8.67 -11.22
C PRO A 237 9.47 8.98 -12.49
N PHE A 238 9.39 8.08 -13.48
CA PHE A 238 9.74 8.38 -14.88
C PHE A 238 8.48 8.93 -15.56
N VAL A 239 8.54 10.17 -16.04
CA VAL A 239 7.40 10.83 -16.70
C VAL A 239 7.50 10.56 -18.20
N LEU A 240 6.52 9.85 -18.76
CA LEU A 240 6.41 9.71 -20.21
C LEU A 240 5.91 11.03 -20.81
N PRO A 241 6.47 11.49 -21.95
CA PRO A 241 5.92 12.63 -22.66
C PRO A 241 4.50 12.30 -23.12
N THR A 242 3.53 13.10 -22.67
CA THR A 242 2.17 13.06 -23.19
C THR A 242 2.18 13.46 -24.65
N PHE A 243 1.78 12.57 -25.56
CA PHE A 243 1.54 12.96 -26.94
C PHE A 243 0.22 13.75 -27.01
N PRO A 244 0.20 14.95 -27.63
CA PRO A 244 -1.04 15.68 -27.85
C PRO A 244 -1.96 14.92 -28.84
N PRO A 245 -3.27 15.21 -28.82
CA PRO A 245 -4.26 14.55 -29.69
C PRO A 245 -3.98 14.75 -31.18
#